data_AF-A0A3S4VCC0-F1
#
_entry.id   AF-A0A3S4VCC0-F1
#
_cell.length_a   1.000
_cell.length_b   1.000
_cell.length_c   1.000
_cell.angle_alpha   90.00
_cell.angle_beta   90.00
_cell.angle_gamma   90.00
#
_symmetry.space_group_name_H-M   'P 1'
#
loop_
_entity.id
_entity.type
_entity.pdbx_description
1 polymer ?
#
loop_
_entity_poly.entity_id
_entity_poly.type
_entity_poly.pdbx_seq_one_letter_code
_entity_poly.pdbx_strand_id
1 'polypeptide(L)' 'MTALNVLIYPDDHLKIVCEPVVEVNDDIRKIVDDIFDTMYQQAS' A
#
# COMPACT_ATOMS: atom_id res chain seq x y z
N MET A 1 -6.29 11.24 3.32
CA MET A 1 -6.64 10.08 2.51
C MET A 1 -6.33 10.41 1.08
N THR A 2 -5.37 9.70 0.51
CA THR A 2 -4.92 9.88 -0.87
C THR A 2 -4.82 8.52 -1.53
N ALA A 3 -5.46 8.34 -2.67
CA ALA A 3 -5.34 7.10 -3.44
C ALA A 3 -3.88 6.87 -3.85
N LEU A 4 -3.37 5.69 -3.57
CA LEU A 4 -2.05 5.21 -3.97
C LEU A 4 -2.12 4.67 -5.40
N ASN A 5 -0.98 4.66 -6.09
CA ASN A 5 -0.88 4.05 -7.41
C ASN A 5 -0.64 2.54 -7.26
N VAL A 6 -1.51 1.72 -7.86
CA VAL A 6 -1.34 0.26 -7.89
C VAL A 6 -0.35 -0.11 -8.98
N LEU A 7 0.73 -0.79 -8.60
CA LEU A 7 1.71 -1.33 -9.56
C LEU A 7 1.11 -2.55 -10.28
N ILE A 8 1.32 -2.62 -11.60
CA ILE A 8 0.79 -3.68 -12.46
C ILE A 8 1.96 -4.49 -13.03
N TYR A 9 1.82 -5.81 -13.08
CA TYR A 9 2.84 -6.67 -13.67
C TYR A 9 3.03 -6.35 -15.17
N PRO A 10 4.27 -6.28 -15.69
CA PRO A 10 5.54 -6.52 -14.99
C PRO A 10 6.15 -5.26 -14.37
N ASP A 11 6.35 -5.27 -13.05
CA ASP A 11 7.11 -4.27 -12.31
C ASP A 11 8.07 -5.01 -11.34
N ASP A 12 9.33 -4.58 -11.28
CA ASP A 12 10.35 -5.27 -10.46
C ASP A 12 10.14 -5.07 -8.96
N HIS A 13 9.45 -4.00 -8.54
CA HIS A 13 9.08 -3.80 -7.13
C HIS A 13 8.10 -4.88 -6.65
N LEU A 14 7.30 -5.47 -7.55
CA LEU A 14 6.39 -6.57 -7.20
C LEU A 14 7.13 -7.88 -6.88
N LYS A 15 8.45 -7.95 -7.09
CA LYS A 15 9.29 -9.13 -6.80
C LYS A 15 10.15 -8.95 -5.56
N ILE A 16 10.13 -7.77 -4.93
CA ILE A 16 10.95 -7.47 -3.76
C ILE A 16 10.33 -8.12 -2.51
N VAL A 17 11.17 -8.76 -1.69
CA VAL A 17 10.78 -9.21 -0.35
C VAL A 17 10.85 -8.01 0.59
N CYS A 18 9.71 -7.59 1.13
CA CYS A 18 9.65 -6.45 2.05
C CYS A 18 10.23 -6.78 3.43
N GLU A 19 10.84 -5.78 4.05
CA GLU A 19 11.32 -5.84 5.43
C GLU A 19 10.15 -5.87 6.43
N PRO A 20 10.32 -6.50 7.61
CA PRO A 20 9.28 -6.53 8.64
C PRO A 20 9.06 -5.15 9.26
N VAL A 21 7.80 -4.83 9.56
CA VAL A 21 7.45 -3.62 10.31
C VAL A 21 7.75 -3.85 11.79
N VAL A 22 8.66 -3.07 12.35
CA VAL A 22 9.12 -3.21 13.75
C VAL A 22 8.17 -2.53 14.75
N GLU A 23 7.50 -1.45 14.34
CA GLU A 23 6.57 -0.68 15.18
C GLU A 23 5.40 -0.14 14.34
N VAL A 24 4.19 -0.18 14.91
CA VAL A 24 2.98 0.37 14.28
C VAL A 24 2.68 1.74 14.88
N ASN A 25 3.27 2.77 14.26
CA ASN A 25 3.04 4.17 14.59
C ASN A 25 1.93 4.79 13.72
N ASP A 26 1.70 6.09 13.89
CA ASP A 26 0.65 6.81 13.18
C ASP A 26 0.88 6.88 11.66
N ASP A 27 2.14 6.91 11.21
CA ASP A 27 2.47 6.88 9.79
C ASP A 27 2.11 5.54 9.15
N ILE A 28 2.39 4.43 9.84
CA ILE A 28 1.99 3.09 9.38
C ILE A 28 0.47 2.96 9.34
N ARG A 29 -0.24 3.48 10.35
CA ARG A 29 -1.72 3.50 10.35
C ARG A 29 -2.26 4.27 9.15
N LYS A 30 -1.67 5.43 8.86
CA LYS A 30 -2.03 6.23 7.68
C LYS A 30 -1.81 5.48 6.36
N ILE A 31 -0.70 4.74 6.23
CA ILE A 31 -0.45 3.90 5.04
C ILE A 31 -1.55 2.84 4.89
N VAL A 32 -1.95 2.19 5.98
CA VAL A 32 -3.03 1.19 5.97
C VAL A 32 -4.36 1.81 5.53
N ASP A 33 -4.71 2.98 6.05
CA ASP A 33 -5.92 3.70 5.66
C ASP A 33 -5.90 4.04 4.16
N ASP A 34 -4.79 4.59 3.66
CA ASP A 34 -4.63 4.94 2.24
C ASP A 34 -4.67 3.68 1.33
N ILE A 35 -4.20 2.51 1.80
CA ILE A 35 -4.31 1.22 1.07
C ILE A 35 -5.77 0.76 0.97
N PHE A 36 -6.55 0.85 2.06
CA PHE A 36 -7.96 0.48 2.04
C PHE A 36 -8.76 1.36 1.09
N ASP A 37 -8.56 2.68 1.16
CA ASP A 37 -9.21 3.62 0.25
C ASP A 37 -8.89 3.30 -1.22
N THR A 38 -7.63 3.04 -1.53
CA THR A 38 -7.18 2.66 -2.87
C THR A 38 -7.85 1.38 -3.36
N MET A 39 -7.96 0.36 -2.49
CA MET A 39 -8.60 -0.91 -2.83
C MET A 39 -10.08 -0.73 -3.16
N TYR A 40 -10.83 0.04 -2.36
CA TYR A 40 -12.26 0.27 -2.61
C TYR A 40 -12.50 1.13 -3.86
N GLN A 41 -11.63 2.12 -4.12
CA GLN A 41 -11.73 2.95 -5.32
C GLN A 41 -11.52 2.14 -6.61
N GLN A 42 -10.58 1.19 -6.63
CA GLN A 42 -10.29 0.36 -7.82
C GLN A 42 -11.30 -0.77 -8.04
N ALA A 43 -12.10 -1.12 -7.03
CA ALA A 43 -13.15 -2.13 -7.12
C ALA A 43 -14.48 -1.62 -7.71
N SER A 44 -14.58 -0.30 -7.96
CA SER A 44 -15.75 0.39 -8.54
C SER A 44 -15.56 0.63 -10.03
#